data_AF-A0A063ZHH3-F1
#
_entry.id   AF-A0A063ZHH3-F1
#
_cell.length_a   1.000
_cell.length_b   1.000
_cell.length_c   1.000
_cell.angle_alpha   90.00
_cell.angle_beta   90.00
_cell.angle_gamma   90.00
#
_symmetry.space_group_name_H-M   'P 1'
#
loop_
_entity.id
_entity.type
_entity.pdbx_description
1 polymer ?
#
loop_
_entity_poly.entity_id
_entity_poly.type
_entity_poly.pdbx_seq_one_letter_code
_entity_poly.pdbx_strand_id
1 'polypeptide(L)'
;MPRTRILAFSDLAWGTGEKGPSGGRVGIGSFLRAVEETDPEIVVFAGDAAYDRCSRSKLDETELFIGLLREIAAAGRHCVVVEGNNDDTMGTYGRVREAAEANPYIHEITGEVQNVCGIRFLGVPTGKERRMARSAEGPVDIVVAHAPLANRVWLFDLPAACIVTGHYGMMAAVVAGKAYVALDCSPASYAVIDREEGWQRIEYVAGTCRIDLRPGEGVAATGCDPAELRRLTEGRGTLPYPDEVAALRRAKREIAIEGREEVFEHLLRMGIKKTHVERYLGRRGLPGRRAR
;
A
#
# COMPACT_ATOMS: atom_id res chain seq x y z
N MET A 1 22.17 -11.06 3.90
CA MET A 1 22.04 -9.70 4.49
C MET A 1 21.44 -9.84 5.89
N PRO A 2 21.71 -8.95 6.85
CA PRO A 2 21.00 -8.98 8.14
C PRO A 2 19.49 -8.84 7.91
N ARG A 3 18.69 -9.41 8.81
CA ARG A 3 17.23 -9.30 8.80
C ARG A 3 16.84 -7.85 9.09
N THR A 4 16.19 -7.21 8.12
CA THR A 4 15.63 -5.87 8.27
C THR A 4 14.14 -5.98 8.57
N ARG A 5 13.70 -5.27 9.61
CA ARG A 5 12.29 -5.17 9.98
C ARG A 5 11.72 -3.83 9.54
N ILE A 6 10.56 -3.88 8.90
CA ILE A 6 9.85 -2.73 8.35
C ILE A 6 8.47 -2.64 8.99
N LEU A 7 8.08 -1.48 9.49
CA LEU A 7 6.73 -1.18 9.95
C LEU A 7 6.04 -0.28 8.93
N ALA A 8 4.83 -0.61 8.50
CA ALA A 8 4.11 0.14 7.48
C ALA A 8 2.76 0.68 8.00
N PHE A 9 2.54 1.97 7.75
CA PHE A 9 1.32 2.72 8.02
C PHE A 9 0.78 3.35 6.73
N SER A 10 -0.47 3.79 6.79
CA SER A 10 -1.17 4.57 5.76
C SER A 10 -2.37 5.29 6.37
N ASP A 11 -2.86 6.34 5.72
CA ASP A 11 -4.14 6.99 6.06
C ASP A 11 -4.18 7.38 7.55
N LEU A 12 -3.28 8.28 7.97
CA LEU A 12 -3.03 8.54 9.38
C LEU A 12 -4.24 9.21 10.03
N ALA A 13 -4.87 8.51 10.98
CA ALA A 13 -6.15 8.87 11.54
C ALA A 13 -6.05 9.93 12.65
N TRP A 14 -5.31 11.02 12.43
CA TRP A 14 -5.03 12.04 13.43
C TRP A 14 -6.29 12.52 14.16
N GLY A 15 -6.23 12.62 15.49
CA GLY A 15 -7.32 13.13 16.31
C GLY A 15 -8.56 12.23 16.41
N THR A 16 -8.60 11.07 15.75
CA THR A 16 -9.66 10.07 15.94
C THR A 16 -9.57 9.43 17.34
N GLY A 17 -10.66 8.86 17.83
CA GLY A 17 -10.63 8.16 19.12
C GLY A 17 -9.86 6.84 19.01
N GLU A 18 -8.90 6.62 19.91
CA GLU A 18 -8.24 5.32 20.03
C GLU A 18 -9.22 4.28 20.61
N LYS A 19 -9.24 3.09 20.02
CA LYS A 19 -9.96 1.95 20.60
C LYS A 19 -9.09 1.30 21.68
N GLY A 20 -9.57 1.25 22.92
CA GLY A 20 -8.89 0.54 24.02
C GLY A 20 -9.05 1.18 25.41
N PRO A 21 -8.47 0.57 26.46
CA PRO A 21 -8.68 0.96 27.86
C PRO A 21 -8.12 2.34 28.24
N SER A 22 -7.13 2.84 27.50
CA SER A 22 -6.46 4.14 27.74
C SER A 22 -7.01 5.27 26.87
N GLY A 23 -8.24 5.14 26.35
CA GLY A 23 -8.81 5.90 25.24
C GLY A 23 -8.48 7.40 25.20
N GLY A 24 -7.47 7.75 24.40
CA GLY A 24 -7.12 9.10 24.01
C GLY A 24 -7.50 9.38 22.56
N ARG A 25 -7.01 10.51 22.02
CA ARG A 25 -7.05 10.78 20.58
C ARG A 25 -5.75 10.32 19.94
N VAL A 26 -5.83 9.80 18.72
CA VAL A 26 -4.66 9.44 17.92
C VAL A 26 -3.76 10.65 17.74
N GLY A 27 -2.51 10.51 18.13
CA GLY A 27 -1.46 11.51 18.02
C GLY A 27 -0.10 10.84 17.79
N ILE A 28 0.99 11.60 17.88
CA ILE A 28 2.34 11.09 17.61
C ILE A 28 2.66 9.85 18.46
N GLY A 29 2.35 9.91 19.76
CA GLY A 29 2.59 8.80 20.69
C GLY A 29 1.86 7.49 20.32
N SER A 30 0.75 7.56 19.59
CA SER A 30 0.03 6.38 19.11
C SER A 30 0.85 5.58 18.10
N PHE A 31 1.57 6.27 17.21
CA PHE A 31 2.43 5.66 16.21
C PHE A 31 3.78 5.26 16.82
N LEU A 32 4.36 6.13 17.67
CA LEU A 32 5.62 5.82 18.35
C LEU A 32 5.52 4.56 19.22
N ARG A 33 4.38 4.30 19.87
CA ARG A 33 4.17 3.05 20.61
C ARG A 33 4.35 1.82 19.71
N ALA A 34 3.73 1.81 18.53
CA ALA A 34 3.89 0.71 17.58
C ALA A 34 5.33 0.61 17.03
N VAL A 35 6.02 1.75 16.84
CA VAL A 35 7.45 1.77 16.49
C VAL A 35 8.31 1.16 17.60
N GLU A 36 8.05 1.51 18.87
CA GLU A 36 8.76 0.96 20.03
C GLU A 36 8.49 -0.52 20.24
N GLU A 37 7.23 -0.96 20.13
CA GLU A 37 6.83 -2.36 20.32
C GLU A 37 7.40 -3.29 19.24
N THR A 38 7.53 -2.81 18.00
CA THR A 38 7.99 -3.61 16.87
C THR A 38 9.48 -3.51 16.61
N ASP A 39 10.11 -2.43 17.07
CA ASP A 39 11.52 -2.07 16.86
C ASP A 39 11.97 -2.20 15.39
N PRO A 40 11.38 -1.42 14.46
CA PRO A 40 11.71 -1.50 13.05
C PRO A 40 12.97 -0.69 12.74
N GLU A 41 13.69 -1.10 11.71
CA GLU A 41 14.78 -0.32 11.12
C GLU A 41 14.23 0.77 10.16
N ILE A 42 13.10 0.46 9.51
CA ILE A 42 12.42 1.33 8.55
C ILE A 42 10.92 1.45 8.88
N VAL A 43 10.40 2.67 8.88
CA VAL A 43 8.96 2.95 8.95
C VAL A 43 8.48 3.48 7.60
N VAL A 44 7.48 2.84 7.01
CA VAL A 44 6.89 3.19 5.71
C VAL A 44 5.54 3.88 5.92
N PHE A 45 5.31 4.97 5.19
CA PHE A 45 4.04 5.69 5.12
C PHE A 45 3.50 5.65 3.68
N ALA A 46 2.49 4.83 3.44
CA ALA A 46 1.94 4.54 2.11
C ALA A 46 0.81 5.51 1.68
N GLY A 47 1.04 6.81 1.90
CA GLY A 47 0.14 7.91 1.52
C GLY A 47 -0.87 8.33 2.58
N ASP A 48 -1.39 9.54 2.38
CA ASP A 48 -2.42 10.18 3.20
C ASP A 48 -1.99 10.24 4.68
N ALA A 49 -0.76 10.72 4.90
CA ALA A 49 -0.11 10.83 6.20
C ALA A 49 -0.02 12.27 6.72
N ALA A 50 0.19 13.22 5.82
CA ALA A 50 0.20 14.66 6.08
C ALA A 50 -1.21 15.24 6.06
N TYR A 51 -2.15 14.61 5.35
CA TYR A 51 -3.58 14.93 5.46
C TYR A 51 -4.43 13.76 4.98
N ASP A 52 -5.48 13.43 5.75
CA ASP A 52 -6.46 12.44 5.30
C ASP A 52 -7.89 12.70 5.80
N ARG A 53 -8.87 12.11 5.10
CA ARG A 53 -10.29 12.10 5.48
C ARG A 53 -10.57 11.18 6.67
N CYS A 54 -9.72 10.20 6.97
CA CYS A 54 -9.79 9.45 8.24
C CYS A 54 -9.54 10.39 9.43
N SER A 55 -8.80 11.49 9.24
CA SER A 55 -8.46 12.43 10.32
C SER A 55 -9.69 13.19 10.84
N ARG A 56 -9.63 13.46 12.15
CA ARG A 56 -10.52 14.36 12.90
C ARG A 56 -9.73 15.43 13.65
N SER A 57 -8.45 15.61 13.30
CA SER A 57 -7.61 16.65 13.85
C SER A 57 -8.15 18.04 13.50
N LYS A 58 -7.89 19.00 14.39
CA LYS A 58 -8.09 20.43 14.13
C LYS A 58 -6.75 21.18 14.02
N LEU A 59 -5.65 20.42 14.07
CA LEU A 59 -4.29 20.93 14.00
C LEU A 59 -3.78 20.85 12.56
N ASP A 60 -2.64 21.48 12.33
CA ASP A 60 -1.88 21.30 11.09
C ASP A 60 -1.32 19.87 11.04
N GLU A 61 -1.97 19.00 10.27
CA GLU A 61 -1.63 17.57 10.17
C GLU A 61 -0.27 17.35 9.51
N THR A 62 0.14 18.23 8.60
CA THR A 62 1.48 18.16 8.01
C THR A 62 2.54 18.43 9.07
N GLU A 63 2.33 19.38 9.99
CA GLU A 63 3.27 19.60 11.11
C GLU A 63 3.27 18.43 12.09
N LEU A 64 2.11 17.82 12.38
CA LEU A 64 2.04 16.59 13.18
C LEU A 64 2.85 15.47 12.53
N PHE A 65 2.70 15.30 11.22
CA PHE A 65 3.40 14.28 10.46
C PHE A 65 4.90 14.53 10.41
N ILE A 66 5.34 15.76 10.12
CA ILE A 66 6.77 16.14 10.17
C ILE A 66 7.33 15.92 11.58
N GLY A 67 6.58 16.26 12.63
CA GLY A 67 6.93 15.96 14.02
C GLY A 67 7.17 14.46 14.24
N LEU A 68 6.24 13.60 13.81
CA LEU A 68 6.39 12.16 13.88
C LEU A 68 7.63 11.66 13.12
N LEU A 69 7.86 12.14 11.89
CA LEU A 69 9.03 11.77 11.10
C LEU A 69 10.35 12.13 11.80
N ARG A 70 10.40 13.32 12.44
CA ARG A 70 11.57 13.77 13.20
C ARG A 70 11.84 12.92 14.42
N GLU A 71 10.82 12.54 15.18
CA GLU A 71 10.98 11.66 16.35
C GLU A 71 11.50 10.27 15.96
N ILE A 72 10.95 9.67 14.89
CA ILE A 72 11.42 8.38 14.37
C ILE A 72 12.88 8.47 13.89
N ALA A 73 13.20 9.52 13.13
CA ALA A 73 14.55 9.77 12.64
C ALA A 73 15.56 10.05 13.77
N ALA A 74 15.18 10.81 14.79
CA ALA A 74 16.03 11.10 15.95
C ALA A 74 16.37 9.82 16.74
N ALA A 75 15.49 8.81 16.70
CA ALA A 75 15.74 7.50 17.26
C ALA A 75 16.56 6.57 16.34
N GLY A 76 17.13 7.09 15.24
CA GLY A 76 18.02 6.37 14.32
C GLY A 76 17.32 5.45 13.32
N ARG A 77 16.01 5.62 13.10
CA ARG A 77 15.22 4.80 12.17
C ARG A 77 14.93 5.56 10.88
N HIS A 78 14.88 4.84 9.76
CA HIS A 78 14.56 5.44 8.47
C HIS A 78 13.05 5.56 8.27
N CYS A 79 12.61 6.65 7.65
CA CYS A 79 11.22 6.89 7.25
C CYS A 79 11.13 6.89 5.72
N VAL A 80 10.30 6.04 5.13
CA VAL A 80 10.01 6.03 3.69
C VAL A 80 8.58 6.51 3.48
N VAL A 81 8.40 7.55 2.67
CA VAL A 81 7.14 8.26 2.50
C VAL A 81 6.76 8.30 1.02
N VAL A 82 5.50 8.02 0.73
CA VAL A 82 4.87 8.27 -0.57
C VAL A 82 3.68 9.19 -0.36
N GLU A 83 3.50 10.17 -1.24
CA GLU A 83 2.39 11.09 -1.27
C GLU A 83 1.08 10.38 -1.69
N GLY A 84 0.06 10.51 -0.87
CA GLY A 84 -1.30 10.09 -1.16
C GLY A 84 -2.10 11.17 -1.89
N ASN A 85 -3.37 10.90 -2.20
CA ASN A 85 -4.20 11.85 -2.94
C ASN A 85 -4.75 13.00 -2.10
N ASN A 86 -4.70 12.90 -0.76
CA ASN A 86 -5.21 13.91 0.14
C ASN A 86 -4.07 14.80 0.68
N ASP A 87 -2.84 14.30 0.76
CA ASP A 87 -1.71 14.96 1.43
C ASP A 87 -1.48 16.45 1.06
N ASP A 88 -1.57 16.81 -0.22
CA ASP A 88 -1.36 18.20 -0.66
C ASP A 88 -2.66 19.01 -0.85
N THR A 89 -3.80 18.55 -0.31
CA THR A 89 -5.08 19.27 -0.43
C THR A 89 -5.00 20.68 0.15
N MET A 90 -4.18 20.87 1.19
CA MET A 90 -3.95 22.17 1.82
C MET A 90 -2.78 22.96 1.18
N GLY A 91 -2.09 22.41 0.17
CA GLY A 91 -0.94 23.03 -0.48
C GLY A 91 0.32 23.11 0.40
N THR A 92 0.45 22.19 1.36
CA THR A 92 1.52 22.24 2.36
C THR A 92 2.46 21.05 2.34
N TYR A 93 2.24 20.06 1.47
CA TYR A 93 3.05 18.85 1.40
C TYR A 93 4.50 19.14 0.99
N GLY A 94 4.76 20.29 0.35
CA GLY A 94 6.12 20.78 0.10
C GLY A 94 7.01 20.79 1.35
N ARG A 95 6.44 21.03 2.53
CA ARG A 95 7.18 20.98 3.81
C ARG A 95 7.69 19.58 4.17
N VAL A 96 6.99 18.52 3.76
CA VAL A 96 7.43 17.13 3.93
C VAL A 96 8.65 16.87 3.06
N ARG A 97 8.65 17.36 1.81
CA ARG A 97 9.79 17.26 0.90
C ARG A 97 11.01 18.03 1.44
N GLU A 98 10.82 19.26 1.90
CA GLU A 98 11.88 20.04 2.56
C GLU A 98 12.45 19.32 3.79
N ALA A 99 11.59 18.67 4.60
CA ALA A 99 12.05 17.88 5.74
C ALA A 99 12.87 16.64 5.32
N ALA A 100 12.52 16.01 4.20
CA ALA A 100 13.28 14.89 3.62
C ALA A 100 14.63 15.34 3.07
N GLU A 101 14.70 16.47 2.37
CA GLU A 101 15.96 17.05 1.89
C GLU A 101 16.91 17.41 3.04
N ALA A 102 16.37 17.87 4.17
CA ALA A 102 17.15 18.30 5.32
C ALA A 102 17.59 17.14 6.25
N ASN A 103 17.06 15.93 6.10
CA ASN A 103 17.32 14.82 7.02
C ASN A 103 17.58 13.49 6.27
N PRO A 104 18.78 12.89 6.37
CA PRO A 104 19.14 11.68 5.64
C PRO A 104 18.36 10.42 6.06
N TYR A 105 17.60 10.47 7.15
CA TYR A 105 16.72 9.38 7.60
C TYR A 105 15.29 9.52 7.09
N ILE A 106 14.93 10.61 6.40
CA ILE A 106 13.59 10.81 5.85
C ILE A 106 13.67 10.75 4.32
N HIS A 107 12.90 9.84 3.73
CA HIS A 107 12.95 9.50 2.31
C HIS A 107 11.56 9.72 1.69
N GLU A 108 11.34 10.86 1.04
CA GLU A 108 10.17 11.09 0.20
C GLU A 108 10.46 10.53 -1.19
N ILE A 109 9.78 9.44 -1.59
CA ILE A 109 10.14 8.65 -2.77
C ILE A 109 9.10 8.70 -3.88
N THR A 110 8.20 9.67 -3.86
CA THR A 110 7.06 9.72 -4.78
C THR A 110 7.51 9.82 -6.24
N GLY A 111 7.30 8.73 -6.98
CA GLY A 111 7.67 8.63 -8.40
C GLY A 111 9.09 8.16 -8.65
N GLU A 112 9.84 7.80 -7.60
CA GLU A 112 11.27 7.50 -7.68
C GLU A 112 11.61 6.13 -7.10
N VAL A 113 12.81 5.64 -7.48
CA VAL A 113 13.43 4.47 -6.86
C VAL A 113 14.50 4.95 -5.90
N GLN A 114 14.46 4.49 -4.65
CA GLN A 114 15.50 4.79 -3.66
C GLN A 114 15.98 3.53 -2.94
N ASN A 115 17.27 3.50 -2.62
CA ASN A 115 17.88 2.47 -1.78
C ASN A 115 17.90 2.96 -0.33
N VAL A 116 17.29 2.20 0.58
CA VAL A 116 17.30 2.47 2.04
C VAL A 116 17.66 1.16 2.75
N CYS A 117 18.73 1.16 3.56
CA CYS A 117 19.27 -0.04 4.21
C CYS A 117 19.47 -1.25 3.27
N GLY A 118 19.89 -1.00 2.02
CA GLY A 118 20.08 -2.07 1.02
C GLY A 118 18.78 -2.62 0.40
N ILE A 119 17.65 -1.95 0.63
CA ILE A 119 16.34 -2.29 0.07
C ILE A 119 15.97 -1.28 -1.01
N ARG A 120 15.66 -1.76 -2.21
CA ARG A 120 15.18 -0.95 -3.33
C ARG A 120 13.68 -0.72 -3.21
N PHE A 121 13.30 0.48 -2.82
CA PHE A 121 11.92 0.93 -2.80
C PHE A 121 11.55 1.64 -4.11
N LEU A 122 10.32 1.44 -4.58
CA LEU A 122 9.71 2.24 -5.64
C LEU A 122 8.46 2.93 -5.09
N GLY A 123 8.46 4.26 -5.08
CA GLY A 123 7.28 5.05 -4.72
C GLY A 123 6.39 5.27 -5.94
N VAL A 124 5.14 4.80 -5.89
CA VAL A 124 4.18 4.95 -6.98
C VAL A 124 3.15 6.03 -6.64
N PRO A 125 3.18 7.19 -7.32
CA PRO A 125 2.22 8.26 -7.07
C PRO A 125 0.80 7.81 -7.42
N THR A 126 -0.16 8.29 -6.64
CA THR A 126 -1.58 8.05 -6.87
C THR A 126 -1.99 8.39 -8.30
N GLY A 127 -2.64 7.45 -8.99
CA GLY A 127 -3.10 7.64 -10.36
C GLY A 127 -2.03 7.52 -11.45
N LYS A 128 -0.77 7.24 -11.09
CA LYS A 128 0.33 6.98 -12.03
C LYS A 128 0.69 5.49 -12.15
N GLU A 129 -0.06 4.60 -11.50
CA GLU A 129 0.25 3.16 -11.42
C GLU A 129 0.42 2.54 -12.81
N ARG A 130 -0.50 2.83 -13.73
CA ARG A 130 -0.42 2.38 -15.13
C ARG A 130 0.82 2.89 -15.86
N ARG A 131 1.19 4.15 -15.64
CA ARG A 131 2.36 4.75 -16.30
C ARG A 131 3.62 4.05 -15.83
N MET A 132 3.77 3.91 -14.52
CA MET A 132 4.94 3.30 -13.91
C MET A 132 5.05 1.81 -14.24
N ALA A 133 3.94 1.06 -14.22
CA ALA A 133 3.92 -0.33 -14.64
C ALA A 133 4.42 -0.56 -16.08
N ARG A 134 4.34 0.46 -16.93
CA ARG A 134 4.80 0.41 -18.33
C ARG A 134 6.22 0.91 -18.53
N SER A 135 6.76 1.65 -17.57
CA SER A 135 8.07 2.29 -17.67
C SER A 135 9.05 1.82 -16.59
N ALA A 136 8.70 0.80 -15.81
CA ALA A 136 9.55 0.32 -14.72
C ALA A 136 10.84 -0.29 -15.27
N GLU A 137 11.97 0.23 -14.80
CA GLU A 137 13.31 -0.23 -15.20
C GLU A 137 13.90 -1.13 -14.12
N GLY A 138 13.82 -2.45 -14.36
CA GLY A 138 14.42 -3.46 -13.52
C GLY A 138 13.65 -3.77 -12.22
N PRO A 139 14.08 -4.82 -11.50
CA PRO A 139 13.39 -5.29 -10.31
C PRO A 139 13.60 -4.36 -9.11
N VAL A 140 12.60 -4.27 -8.26
CA VAL A 140 12.64 -3.59 -6.96
C VAL A 140 12.21 -4.56 -5.87
N ASP A 141 12.57 -4.27 -4.62
CA ASP A 141 12.22 -5.14 -3.51
C ASP A 141 10.78 -4.89 -3.07
N ILE A 142 10.45 -3.61 -2.85
CA ILE A 142 9.17 -3.17 -2.31
C ILE A 142 8.63 -2.02 -3.13
N VAL A 143 7.39 -2.16 -3.58
CA VAL A 143 6.60 -1.04 -4.11
C VAL A 143 5.81 -0.44 -2.96
N VAL A 144 5.88 0.88 -2.80
CA VAL A 144 5.05 1.66 -1.88
C VAL A 144 4.13 2.54 -2.71
N ALA A 145 2.82 2.51 -2.48
CA ALA A 145 1.86 3.22 -3.31
C ALA A 145 0.64 3.69 -2.49
N HIS A 146 -0.11 4.66 -3.00
CA HIS A 146 -1.42 5.01 -2.46
C HIS A 146 -2.49 4.83 -3.54
N ALA A 147 -2.76 3.57 -3.91
CA ALA A 147 -3.47 3.25 -5.14
C ALA A 147 -4.97 3.00 -4.92
N PRO A 148 -5.87 3.68 -5.68
CA PRO A 148 -7.29 3.37 -5.71
C PRO A 148 -7.56 1.93 -6.17
N LEU A 149 -8.63 1.32 -5.66
CA LEU A 149 -8.92 -0.10 -5.88
C LEU A 149 -8.86 -0.54 -7.36
N ALA A 150 -9.43 0.27 -8.24
CA ALA A 150 -9.49 -0.01 -9.68
C ALA A 150 -8.13 0.09 -10.41
N ASN A 151 -7.14 0.74 -9.80
CA ASN A 151 -5.80 0.91 -10.39
C ASN A 151 -4.78 -0.08 -9.82
N ARG A 152 -5.04 -0.70 -8.66
CA ARG A 152 -4.10 -1.61 -7.98
C ARG A 152 -3.63 -2.79 -8.82
N VAL A 153 -4.44 -3.24 -9.77
CA VAL A 153 -4.05 -4.30 -10.72
C VAL A 153 -2.74 -3.97 -11.46
N TRP A 154 -2.46 -2.68 -11.72
CA TRP A 154 -1.22 -2.24 -12.35
C TRP A 154 0.00 -2.42 -11.46
N LEU A 155 -0.15 -2.42 -10.12
CA LEU A 155 0.97 -2.65 -9.21
C LEU A 155 1.55 -4.06 -9.37
N PHE A 156 0.72 -5.04 -9.73
CA PHE A 156 1.18 -6.42 -9.95
C PHE A 156 1.93 -6.60 -11.28
N ASP A 157 1.85 -5.63 -12.20
CA ASP A 157 2.67 -5.60 -13.41
C ASP A 157 4.08 -5.04 -13.14
N LEU A 158 4.34 -4.44 -11.96
CA LEU A 158 5.66 -4.00 -11.55
C LEU A 158 6.53 -5.19 -11.10
N PRO A 159 7.83 -5.21 -11.41
CA PRO A 159 8.76 -6.28 -11.05
C PRO A 159 9.21 -6.18 -9.57
N ALA A 160 8.26 -6.28 -8.64
CA ALA A 160 8.50 -6.24 -7.20
C ALA A 160 8.24 -7.58 -6.49
N ALA A 161 8.91 -7.84 -5.36
CA ALA A 161 8.62 -8.99 -4.51
C ALA A 161 7.46 -8.72 -3.53
N CYS A 162 7.36 -7.49 -3.04
CA CYS A 162 6.33 -7.03 -2.11
C CYS A 162 5.69 -5.72 -2.58
N ILE A 163 4.41 -5.56 -2.31
CA ILE A 163 3.64 -4.33 -2.58
C ILE A 163 2.95 -3.92 -1.28
N VAL A 164 3.22 -2.71 -0.83
CA VAL A 164 2.54 -2.04 0.28
C VAL A 164 1.74 -0.88 -0.29
N THR A 165 0.45 -0.79 0.01
CA THR A 165 -0.37 0.31 -0.46
C THR A 165 -1.42 0.80 0.52
N GLY A 166 -1.71 2.09 0.50
CA GLY A 166 -2.78 2.72 1.26
C GLY A 166 -4.14 2.81 0.57
N HIS A 167 -4.96 3.76 1.04
CA HIS A 167 -6.24 4.23 0.51
C HIS A 167 -7.46 3.52 1.10
N TYR A 168 -7.95 2.46 0.45
CA TYR A 168 -9.12 1.70 0.95
C TYR A 168 -9.02 0.23 0.57
N GLY A 169 -9.70 -0.63 1.32
CA GLY A 169 -9.78 -2.05 0.97
C GLY A 169 -8.57 -2.80 1.50
N MET A 170 -8.48 -2.80 2.82
CA MET A 170 -7.55 -3.58 3.64
C MET A 170 -7.40 -5.01 3.13
N MET A 171 -6.15 -5.45 2.99
CA MET A 171 -5.84 -6.80 2.52
C MET A 171 -4.42 -7.21 2.90
N ALA A 172 -4.22 -8.47 3.23
CA ALA A 172 -2.93 -9.13 3.35
C ALA A 172 -3.03 -10.48 2.64
N ALA A 173 -2.37 -10.62 1.49
CA ALA A 173 -2.42 -11.84 0.68
C ALA A 173 -1.19 -12.02 -0.21
N VAL A 174 -1.07 -13.20 -0.81
CA VAL A 174 -0.17 -13.42 -1.96
C VAL A 174 -0.97 -13.25 -3.24
N VAL A 175 -0.61 -12.26 -4.06
CA VAL A 175 -1.30 -11.93 -5.32
C VAL A 175 -0.30 -11.92 -6.45
N ALA A 176 -0.57 -12.72 -7.49
CA ALA A 176 0.31 -12.87 -8.66
C ALA A 176 1.79 -13.15 -8.28
N GLY A 177 2.00 -14.00 -7.27
CA GLY A 177 3.32 -14.40 -6.78
C GLY A 177 4.04 -13.34 -5.93
N LYS A 178 3.36 -12.27 -5.53
CA LYS A 178 3.92 -11.17 -4.72
C LYS A 178 3.21 -11.10 -3.38
N ALA A 179 3.94 -10.73 -2.33
CA ALA A 179 3.30 -10.28 -1.11
C ALA A 179 2.54 -8.98 -1.38
N TYR A 180 1.30 -8.90 -0.91
CA TYR A 180 0.43 -7.75 -1.11
C TYR A 180 -0.20 -7.32 0.21
N VAL A 181 0.08 -6.09 0.59
CA VAL A 181 -0.45 -5.43 1.79
C VAL A 181 -1.19 -4.18 1.36
N ALA A 182 -2.48 -4.12 1.66
CA ALA A 182 -3.29 -2.92 1.60
C ALA A 182 -3.64 -2.48 3.02
N LEU A 183 -3.20 -1.28 3.39
CA LEU A 183 -3.47 -0.63 4.65
C LEU A 183 -4.70 0.30 4.51
N ASP A 184 -5.19 0.73 5.66
CA ASP A 184 -6.29 1.69 5.85
C ASP A 184 -5.95 2.48 7.13
N CYS A 185 -6.92 3.18 7.73
CA CYS A 185 -6.68 4.16 8.78
C CYS A 185 -5.73 3.69 9.91
N SER A 186 -4.50 4.21 9.94
CA SER A 186 -3.49 3.90 10.95
C SER A 186 -3.65 4.77 12.20
N PRO A 187 -3.29 4.29 13.42
CA PRO A 187 -2.55 3.06 13.72
C PRO A 187 -3.43 1.84 14.00
N ALA A 188 -4.75 1.90 13.77
CA ALA A 188 -5.64 0.75 13.98
C ALA A 188 -5.40 -0.39 12.96
N SER A 189 -4.79 -0.06 11.83
CA SER A 189 -4.29 -0.99 10.83
C SER A 189 -2.81 -0.71 10.58
N TYR A 190 -1.97 -1.73 10.55
CA TYR A 190 -0.55 -1.63 10.16
C TYR A 190 0.00 -2.98 9.76
N ALA A 191 1.20 -3.01 9.18
CA ALA A 191 1.90 -4.25 8.87
C ALA A 191 3.37 -4.22 9.30
N VAL A 192 3.88 -5.34 9.79
CA VAL A 192 5.29 -5.57 10.08
C VAL A 192 5.82 -6.58 9.07
N ILE A 193 6.88 -6.22 8.37
CA ILE A 193 7.50 -7.02 7.31
C ILE A 193 8.93 -7.34 7.75
N ASP A 194 9.23 -8.63 7.89
CA ASP A 194 10.59 -9.11 8.09
C ASP A 194 11.21 -9.48 6.73
N ARG A 195 12.36 -8.90 6.39
CA ARG A 195 13.04 -9.11 5.11
C ARG A 195 14.50 -9.52 5.28
N GLU A 196 14.95 -10.44 4.43
CA GLU A 196 16.36 -10.76 4.17
C GLU A 196 16.66 -10.65 2.66
N GLU A 197 16.82 -11.77 1.92
CA GLU A 197 16.90 -11.79 0.44
C GLU A 197 15.52 -11.71 -0.25
N GLY A 198 14.48 -11.49 0.55
CA GLY A 198 13.06 -11.45 0.19
C GLY A 198 12.22 -11.32 1.47
N TRP A 199 10.90 -11.16 1.33
CA TRP A 199 10.01 -11.14 2.49
C TRP A 199 9.95 -12.55 3.12
N GLN A 200 10.10 -12.61 4.44
CA GLN A 200 10.09 -13.86 5.20
C GLN A 200 8.78 -14.02 5.97
N ARG A 201 8.28 -12.91 6.52
CA ARG A 201 7.04 -12.85 7.28
C ARG A 201 6.40 -11.50 7.09
N ILE A 202 5.09 -11.48 6.95
CA ILE A 202 4.28 -10.27 7.10
C ILE A 202 3.26 -10.53 8.19
N GLU A 203 3.36 -9.76 9.27
CA GLU A 203 2.31 -9.66 10.26
C GLU A 203 1.45 -8.45 9.91
N TYR A 204 0.16 -8.67 9.70
CA TYR A 204 -0.82 -7.64 9.39
C TYR A 204 -1.81 -7.53 10.54
N VAL A 205 -1.98 -6.32 11.06
CA VAL A 205 -2.87 -6.03 12.19
C VAL A 205 -4.00 -5.16 11.69
N ALA A 206 -5.25 -5.57 11.96
CA ALA A 206 -6.45 -4.77 11.75
C ALA A 206 -7.40 -4.93 12.94
N GLY A 207 -7.37 -3.95 13.86
CA GLY A 207 -8.10 -4.04 15.12
C GLY A 207 -7.63 -5.24 15.95
N THR A 208 -8.53 -6.20 16.22
CA THR A 208 -8.19 -7.43 16.96
C THR A 208 -7.71 -8.56 16.06
N CYS A 209 -7.92 -8.44 14.75
CA CYS A 209 -7.52 -9.46 13.79
C CYS A 209 -6.03 -9.31 13.47
N ARG A 210 -5.29 -10.40 13.61
CA ARG A 210 -3.88 -10.51 13.21
C ARG A 210 -3.72 -11.60 12.17
N ILE A 211 -3.05 -11.28 11.08
CA ILE A 211 -2.80 -12.19 9.96
C ILE A 211 -1.28 -12.33 9.79
N ASP A 212 -0.81 -13.57 9.80
CA ASP A 212 0.56 -13.95 9.53
C ASP A 212 0.65 -14.58 8.14
N LEU A 213 1.39 -13.93 7.25
CA LEU A 213 1.72 -14.45 5.93
C LEU A 213 3.18 -14.91 5.92
N ARG A 214 3.39 -16.09 5.35
CA ARG A 214 4.72 -16.65 5.11
C ARG A 214 4.81 -17.26 3.71
N PRO A 215 5.95 -17.15 3.01
CA PRO A 215 6.10 -17.77 1.71
C PRO A 215 5.92 -19.30 1.83
N GLY A 216 5.05 -19.90 1.02
CA GLY A 216 4.85 -21.36 0.98
C GLY A 216 4.04 -21.98 2.12
N GLU A 217 3.91 -21.31 3.27
CA GLU A 217 3.13 -21.80 4.42
C GLU A 217 1.67 -21.30 4.44
N GLY A 218 1.34 -20.30 3.61
CA GLY A 218 -0.02 -19.78 3.49
C GLY A 218 -0.34 -18.70 4.52
N VAL A 219 -1.60 -18.67 4.97
CA VAL A 219 -2.16 -17.63 5.86
C VAL A 219 -2.52 -18.25 7.20
N ALA A 220 -1.95 -17.73 8.28
CA ALA A 220 -2.41 -17.99 9.65
C ALA A 220 -3.10 -16.74 10.18
N ALA A 221 -4.16 -16.90 10.99
CA ALA A 221 -4.91 -15.77 11.51
C ALA A 221 -5.36 -16.00 12.95
N THR A 222 -5.35 -14.95 13.76
CA THR A 222 -5.81 -14.96 15.15
C THR A 222 -6.69 -13.75 15.42
N GLY A 223 -7.74 -13.90 16.25
CA GLY A 223 -8.65 -12.80 16.58
C GLY A 223 -9.52 -12.30 15.43
N CYS A 224 -9.61 -13.05 14.33
CA CYS A 224 -10.42 -12.76 13.15
C CYS A 224 -11.64 -13.68 13.12
N ASP A 225 -12.84 -13.11 12.93
CA ASP A 225 -13.98 -13.94 12.52
C ASP A 225 -13.82 -14.36 11.04
N PRO A 226 -14.53 -15.41 10.57
CA PRO A 226 -14.38 -15.91 9.21
C PRO A 226 -14.70 -14.89 8.11
N ALA A 227 -15.66 -14.00 8.34
CA ALA A 227 -16.05 -13.00 7.35
C ALA A 227 -15.00 -11.89 7.25
N GLU A 228 -14.45 -11.47 8.39
CA GLU A 228 -13.35 -10.53 8.47
C GLU A 228 -12.06 -11.10 7.86
N LEU A 229 -11.73 -12.37 8.16
CA LEU A 229 -10.58 -13.04 7.56
C LEU A 229 -10.70 -13.07 6.04
N ARG A 230 -11.85 -13.54 5.51
CA ARG A 230 -12.12 -13.53 4.07
C ARG A 230 -11.99 -12.12 3.49
N ARG A 231 -12.54 -11.12 4.16
CA ARG A 231 -12.46 -9.72 3.71
C ARG A 231 -11.01 -9.25 3.60
N LEU A 232 -10.16 -9.62 4.55
CA LEU A 232 -8.76 -9.21 4.64
C LEU A 232 -7.82 -10.07 3.79
N THR A 233 -8.21 -11.25 3.32
CA THR A 233 -7.33 -12.11 2.49
C THR A 233 -7.81 -12.23 1.04
N GLU A 234 -9.12 -12.18 0.81
CA GLU A 234 -9.76 -12.35 -0.49
C GLU A 234 -10.47 -11.08 -0.98
N GLY A 235 -10.77 -10.14 -0.08
CA GLY A 235 -11.50 -8.91 -0.39
C GLY A 235 -13.02 -9.02 -0.28
N ARG A 236 -13.71 -7.92 -0.57
CA ARG A 236 -15.19 -7.82 -0.47
C ARG A 236 -15.92 -8.27 -1.74
N GLY A 237 -15.19 -8.62 -2.80
CA GLY A 237 -15.76 -9.03 -4.08
C GLY A 237 -16.46 -10.39 -3.99
N THR A 238 -17.33 -10.66 -4.97
CA THR A 238 -17.88 -12.00 -5.21
C THR A 238 -16.78 -12.95 -5.68
N LEU A 239 -15.89 -12.46 -6.55
CA LEU A 239 -14.66 -13.11 -6.95
C LEU A 239 -13.53 -12.72 -5.97
N PRO A 240 -12.72 -13.67 -5.47
CA PRO A 240 -11.52 -13.35 -4.71
C PRO A 240 -10.59 -12.42 -5.50
N TYR A 241 -10.03 -11.42 -4.85
CA TYR A 241 -9.16 -10.44 -5.48
C TYR A 241 -7.92 -11.04 -6.17
N PRO A 242 -7.26 -12.09 -5.62
CA PRO A 242 -6.20 -12.78 -6.35
C PRO A 242 -6.65 -13.32 -7.72
N ASP A 243 -7.86 -13.87 -7.78
CA ASP A 243 -8.44 -14.42 -9.01
C ASP A 243 -8.86 -13.31 -9.99
N GLU A 244 -9.40 -12.20 -9.46
CA GLU A 244 -9.69 -11.00 -10.26
C GLU A 244 -8.43 -10.48 -10.95
N VAL A 245 -7.33 -10.32 -10.21
CA VAL A 245 -6.05 -9.87 -10.75
C VAL A 245 -5.53 -10.87 -11.79
N ALA A 246 -5.60 -12.17 -11.52
CA ALA A 246 -5.17 -13.20 -12.45
C ALA A 246 -5.97 -13.16 -13.76
N ALA A 247 -7.30 -13.02 -13.68
CA ALA A 247 -8.18 -12.92 -14.84
C ALA A 247 -7.89 -11.67 -15.68
N LEU A 248 -7.78 -10.49 -15.04
CA LEU A 248 -7.44 -9.25 -15.72
C LEU A 248 -6.09 -9.35 -16.45
N ARG A 249 -5.07 -9.91 -15.80
CA ARG A 249 -3.74 -10.09 -16.40
C ARG A 249 -3.74 -11.07 -17.57
N ARG A 250 -4.52 -12.16 -17.50
CA ARG A 250 -4.68 -13.11 -18.61
C ARG A 250 -5.39 -12.47 -19.81
N ALA A 251 -6.40 -11.65 -19.56
CA ALA A 251 -7.20 -10.97 -20.58
C ALA A 251 -6.35 -10.18 -21.60
N LYS A 252 -5.22 -9.60 -21.19
CA LYS A 252 -4.29 -8.91 -22.12
C LYS A 252 -3.80 -9.82 -23.26
N ARG A 253 -3.61 -11.12 -22.99
CA ARG A 253 -3.20 -12.11 -24.00
C ARG A 253 -4.41 -12.65 -24.77
N GLU A 254 -5.51 -12.91 -24.07
CA GLU A 254 -6.74 -13.46 -24.67
C GLU A 254 -7.39 -12.50 -25.67
N ILE A 255 -7.26 -11.18 -25.50
CA ILE A 255 -7.76 -10.17 -26.46
C ILE A 255 -7.22 -10.40 -27.88
N ALA A 256 -5.98 -10.88 -28.02
CA ALA A 256 -5.38 -11.13 -29.33
C ALA A 256 -5.95 -12.39 -30.01
N ILE A 257 -6.60 -13.29 -29.25
CA ILE A 257 -7.10 -14.59 -29.70
C ILE A 257 -8.62 -14.56 -29.87
N GLU A 258 -9.34 -14.14 -28.83
CA GLU A 258 -10.81 -14.17 -28.74
C GLU A 258 -11.44 -12.82 -29.12
N GLY A 259 -10.62 -11.79 -29.27
CA GLY A 259 -11.11 -10.44 -29.53
C GLY A 259 -11.58 -9.72 -28.26
N ARG A 260 -11.56 -8.39 -28.33
CA ARG A 260 -11.75 -7.53 -27.16
C ARG A 260 -13.14 -7.65 -26.52
N GLU A 261 -14.17 -7.73 -27.35
CA GLU A 261 -15.56 -7.71 -26.87
C GLU A 261 -15.92 -8.98 -26.10
N GLU A 262 -15.51 -10.15 -26.59
CA GLU A 262 -15.76 -11.45 -25.95
C GLU A 262 -15.08 -11.53 -24.58
N VAL A 263 -13.80 -11.11 -24.51
CA VAL A 263 -13.05 -11.06 -23.25
C VAL A 263 -13.67 -10.08 -22.26
N PHE A 264 -14.14 -8.91 -22.71
CA PHE A 264 -14.83 -7.96 -21.84
C PHE A 264 -16.10 -8.56 -21.23
N GLU A 265 -16.96 -9.17 -22.04
CA GLU A 265 -18.19 -9.81 -21.56
C GLU A 265 -17.90 -10.99 -20.64
N HIS A 266 -16.83 -11.76 -20.90
CA HIS A 266 -16.40 -12.82 -20.01
C HIS A 266 -16.02 -12.30 -18.61
N LEU A 267 -15.16 -11.27 -18.54
CA LEU A 267 -14.73 -10.68 -17.25
C LEU A 267 -15.92 -10.11 -16.46
N LEU A 268 -16.88 -9.48 -17.14
CA LEU A 268 -18.10 -8.98 -16.50
C LEU A 268 -18.96 -10.12 -15.94
N ARG A 269 -19.12 -11.22 -16.68
CA ARG A 269 -19.83 -12.43 -16.20
C ARG A 269 -19.15 -13.08 -15.00
N MET A 270 -17.83 -12.96 -14.87
CA MET A 270 -17.10 -13.40 -13.66
C MET A 270 -17.37 -12.51 -12.43
N GLY A 271 -18.09 -11.39 -12.59
CA GLY A 271 -18.38 -10.45 -11.51
C GLY A 271 -17.33 -9.36 -11.32
N ILE A 272 -16.36 -9.22 -12.25
CA ILE A 272 -15.36 -8.16 -12.19
C ILE A 272 -16.02 -6.83 -12.53
N LYS A 273 -15.81 -5.81 -11.69
CA LYS A 273 -16.42 -4.49 -11.90
C LYS A 273 -15.97 -3.91 -13.24
N LYS A 274 -16.93 -3.40 -14.02
CA LYS A 274 -16.68 -2.71 -15.30
C LYS A 274 -15.59 -1.65 -15.18
N THR A 275 -15.59 -0.87 -14.10
CA THR A 275 -14.57 0.17 -13.85
C THR A 275 -13.16 -0.40 -13.77
N HIS A 276 -12.96 -1.58 -13.19
CA HIS A 276 -11.65 -2.24 -13.09
C HIS A 276 -11.21 -2.75 -14.46
N VAL A 277 -12.12 -3.41 -15.20
CA VAL A 277 -11.88 -3.87 -16.57
C VAL A 277 -11.47 -2.71 -17.48
N GLU A 278 -12.22 -1.61 -17.45
CA GLU A 278 -11.93 -0.43 -18.29
C GLU A 278 -10.64 0.30 -17.89
N ARG A 279 -10.30 0.35 -16.59
CA ARG A 279 -9.06 0.96 -16.11
C ARG A 279 -7.83 0.16 -16.54
N TYR A 280 -7.94 -1.17 -16.58
CA TYR A 280 -6.82 -2.04 -16.93
C TYR A 280 -6.69 -2.27 -18.45
N LEU A 281 -7.79 -2.58 -19.12
CA LEU A 281 -7.79 -2.95 -20.54
C LEU A 281 -8.08 -1.76 -21.46
N GLY A 282 -8.53 -0.62 -20.92
CA GLY A 282 -9.00 0.55 -21.67
C GLY A 282 -10.53 0.54 -21.86
N ARG A 283 -11.13 1.65 -22.32
CA ARG A 283 -12.58 1.72 -22.54
C ARG A 283 -13.04 0.82 -23.71
N ARG A 284 -14.30 0.42 -23.66
CA ARG A 284 -15.01 -0.27 -24.76
C ARG A 284 -15.22 0.70 -25.94
N GLY A 285 -15.18 0.21 -27.18
CA GLY A 285 -15.48 1.02 -28.38
C GLY A 285 -14.48 2.10 -28.79
N LEU A 286 -13.35 2.25 -28.09
CA LEU A 286 -12.24 3.10 -28.55
C LEU A 286 -11.12 2.20 -29.09
N PRO A 287 -10.65 2.40 -30.34
CA PRO A 287 -9.47 1.69 -30.82
C PRO A 287 -8.33 1.95 -29.85
N GLY A 288 -7.67 0.90 -29.38
CA GLY A 288 -6.48 1.04 -28.55
C GLY A 288 -5.52 1.99 -29.28
N ARG A 289 -5.19 3.13 -28.67
CA ARG A 289 -4.19 4.05 -29.23
C ARG A 289 -2.95 3.22 -29.50
N ARG A 290 -2.69 2.93 -30.79
CA ARG A 290 -1.43 2.34 -31.25
C ARG A 290 -0.32 3.23 -30.71
N ALA A 291 0.61 2.64 -29.96
CA ALA A 291 1.87 3.29 -29.66
C ALA A 291 2.52 3.60 -31.02
N ARG A 292 2.77 4.88 -31.27
CA ARG A 292 3.78 5.33 -32.21
C ARG A 292 5.06 5.53 -31.42
#